data_AF-A0A1F8DJ35-F1
#
_entry.id   AF-A0A1F8DJ35-F1
#
_cell.length_a   1.000
_cell.length_b   1.000
_cell.length_c   1.000
_cell.angle_alpha   90.00
_cell.angle_beta   90.00
_cell.angle_gamma   90.00
#
_symmetry.space_group_name_H-M   'P 1'
#
loop_
_entity.id
_entity.type
_entity.pdbx_description
1 polymer ?
#
loop_
_entity_poly.entity_id
_entity_poly.type
_entity_poly.pdbx_seq_one_letter_code
_entity_poly.pdbx_strand_id
1 'polypeptide(L)'
;MTALLIVSPLIYFNILDKTTSLSQKTGYISDWTSGYGIPETVNYLESLSKDNQIVVGVRLDAGNPESAMFTYFNGSKNVMVTYLDPRILNPDLLKFACLPSNVPVYFVARDGILNGLDKFFQEEKRLGKPEGEHYISIHTLKKCD
;
A
#
# COMPACT_ATOMS: atom_id res chain seq x y z
N MET A 1 -12.60 6.55 -29.58
CA MET A 1 -11.42 6.72 -28.70
C MET A 1 -11.80 6.85 -27.23
N THR A 2 -12.85 7.61 -26.86
CA THR A 2 -13.24 7.85 -25.46
C THR A 2 -13.75 6.61 -24.72
N ALA A 3 -14.49 5.71 -25.38
CA ALA A 3 -14.98 4.47 -24.74
C ALA A 3 -13.83 3.53 -24.35
N LEU A 4 -12.72 3.55 -25.09
CA LEU A 4 -11.55 2.71 -24.80
C LEU A 4 -10.87 3.11 -23.49
N LEU A 5 -10.86 4.41 -23.16
CA LEU A 5 -10.34 4.90 -21.88
C LEU A 5 -11.11 4.31 -20.69
N ILE A 6 -12.43 4.14 -20.81
CA ILE A 6 -13.28 3.62 -19.73
C ILE A 6 -13.15 2.10 -19.61
N VAL A 7 -13.22 1.39 -20.74
CA VAL A 7 -13.27 -0.09 -20.75
C VAL A 7 -11.89 -0.71 -20.59
N SER A 8 -10.86 -0.10 -21.18
CA SER A 8 -9.49 -0.59 -21.13
C SER A 8 -8.50 0.57 -21.12
N PRO A 9 -8.37 1.26 -19.97
CA PRO A 9 -7.45 2.39 -19.83
C PRO A 9 -6.03 2.02 -20.22
N LEU A 10 -5.57 0.79 -19.90
CA LEU A 10 -4.26 0.29 -20.31
C LEU A 10 -4.05 0.30 -21.82
N ILE A 11 -5.02 -0.22 -22.59
CA ILE A 11 -4.91 -0.23 -24.06
C ILE A 11 -4.99 1.20 -24.59
N TYR A 12 -5.89 2.03 -24.05
CA TYR A 12 -6.02 3.44 -24.44
C TYR A 12 -4.70 4.19 -24.27
N PHE A 13 -4.10 4.16 -23.08
CA PHE A 13 -2.86 4.87 -22.79
C PHE A 13 -1.67 4.28 -23.57
N ASN A 14 -1.63 2.97 -23.81
CA ASN A 14 -0.59 2.37 -24.67
C ASN A 14 -0.65 2.81 -26.14
N ILE A 15 -1.85 3.00 -26.69
CA ILE A 15 -2.00 3.54 -28.06
C ILE A 15 -1.61 5.01 -28.07
N LEU A 16 -2.06 5.78 -27.07
CA LEU A 16 -1.80 7.20 -27.00
C LEU A 16 -0.30 7.49 -26.83
N ASP A 17 0.40 6.72 -26.00
CA ASP A 17 1.84 6.83 -25.74
C ASP A 17 2.70 6.60 -26.99
N LYS A 18 2.26 5.74 -27.90
CA LYS A 18 2.93 5.52 -29.19
C LYS A 18 2.73 6.65 -30.19
N THR A 19 1.70 7.47 -30.01
CA THR A 19 1.29 8.49 -30.98
C THR A 19 1.66 9.91 -30.54
N THR A 20 1.79 10.15 -29.23
CA THR A 20 2.15 11.45 -28.68
C THR A 20 2.89 11.35 -27.35
N SER A 21 3.82 12.27 -27.11
CA SER A 21 4.49 12.44 -25.81
C SER A 21 3.57 13.03 -24.73
N LEU A 22 2.37 13.46 -25.10
CA LEU A 22 1.36 14.02 -24.18
C LEU A 22 0.38 12.95 -23.66
N SER A 23 0.76 11.67 -23.71
CA SER A 23 -0.11 10.55 -23.31
C SER A 23 -0.49 10.57 -21.84
N GLN A 24 0.35 11.17 -20.98
CA GLN A 24 0.24 11.12 -19.52
C GLN A 24 0.17 9.69 -18.96
N LYS A 25 0.58 8.69 -19.75
CA LYS A 25 0.50 7.26 -19.39
C LYS A 25 1.15 7.00 -18.03
N THR A 26 2.31 7.60 -17.77
CA THR A 26 3.01 7.48 -16.49
C THR A 26 2.12 7.86 -15.31
N GLY A 27 1.48 9.03 -15.33
CA GLY A 27 0.64 9.50 -14.22
C GLY A 27 -0.63 8.67 -13.98
N TYR A 28 -1.20 8.10 -15.05
CA TYR A 28 -2.46 7.35 -14.98
C TYR A 28 -2.30 5.84 -14.83
N ILE A 29 -1.15 5.27 -15.19
CA ILE A 29 -0.92 3.82 -15.20
C ILE A 29 0.16 3.42 -14.20
N SER A 30 1.38 3.92 -14.35
CA SER A 30 2.53 3.40 -13.60
C SER A 30 2.81 4.13 -12.29
N ASP A 31 2.71 5.46 -12.25
CA ASP A 31 3.10 6.29 -11.09
C ASP A 31 2.08 6.24 -9.94
N TRP A 32 2.50 6.63 -8.73
CA TRP A 32 1.79 6.45 -7.45
C TRP A 32 0.35 6.94 -7.42
N THR A 33 0.06 8.01 -8.15
CA THR A 33 -1.28 8.59 -8.22
C THR A 33 -2.28 7.74 -9.01
N SER A 34 -1.83 6.67 -9.69
CA SER A 34 -2.67 5.84 -10.55
C SER A 34 -3.69 4.96 -9.80
N GLY A 35 -3.51 4.75 -8.49
CA GLY A 35 -4.41 3.94 -7.66
C GLY A 35 -4.37 2.42 -7.92
N TYR A 36 -3.63 1.95 -8.94
CA TYR A 36 -3.42 0.52 -9.18
C TYR A 36 -2.75 -0.16 -7.97
N GLY A 37 -3.19 -1.39 -7.67
CA GLY A 37 -2.73 -2.18 -6.54
C GLY A 37 -3.51 -1.94 -5.25
N ILE A 38 -4.30 -0.87 -5.15
CA ILE A 38 -5.10 -0.58 -3.95
C ILE A 38 -6.25 -1.57 -3.77
N PRO A 39 -7.13 -1.84 -4.76
CA PRO A 39 -8.19 -2.84 -4.59
C PRO A 39 -7.65 -4.23 -4.23
N GLU A 40 -6.53 -4.64 -4.84
CA GLU A 40 -5.87 -5.91 -4.55
C GLU A 40 -5.31 -5.96 -3.13
N THR A 41 -4.76 -4.83 -2.65
CA THR A 41 -4.29 -4.67 -1.27
C THR A 41 -5.45 -4.79 -0.28
N VAL A 42 -6.57 -4.10 -0.55
CA VAL A 42 -7.78 -4.15 0.26
C VAL A 42 -8.30 -5.58 0.34
N ASN A 43 -8.51 -6.24 -0.80
CA ASN A 43 -9.00 -7.61 -0.84
C ASN A 43 -8.10 -8.58 -0.06
N TYR A 44 -6.78 -8.37 -0.11
CA TYR A 44 -5.85 -9.18 0.66
C TYR A 44 -6.01 -8.97 2.17
N LEU A 45 -6.02 -7.72 2.63
CA LEU A 45 -6.19 -7.38 4.04
C LEU A 45 -7.57 -7.81 4.57
N GLU A 46 -8.63 -7.66 3.77
CA GLU A 46 -9.95 -8.20 4.07
C GLU A 46 -9.91 -9.72 4.28
N SER A 47 -9.22 -10.44 3.39
CA SER A 47 -9.08 -11.90 3.51
C SER A 47 -8.38 -12.33 4.80
N LEU A 48 -7.39 -11.55 5.27
CA LEU A 48 -6.66 -11.79 6.52
C LEU A 48 -7.50 -11.44 7.76
N SER A 49 -8.38 -10.45 7.63
CA SER A 49 -9.22 -9.92 8.72
C SER A 49 -10.57 -10.63 8.87
N LYS A 50 -10.83 -11.70 8.10
CA LYS A 50 -12.13 -12.41 8.13
C LYS A 50 -12.49 -12.89 9.54
N ASP A 51 -11.53 -13.53 10.22
CA ASP A 51 -11.78 -14.19 11.51
C ASP A 51 -11.10 -13.47 12.69
N ASN A 52 -10.26 -12.46 12.42
CA ASN A 52 -9.45 -11.79 13.45
C ASN A 52 -9.36 -10.29 13.21
N GLN A 53 -9.23 -9.52 14.29
CA GLN A 53 -8.91 -8.10 14.20
C GLN A 53 -7.44 -7.92 13.81
N ILE A 54 -7.16 -7.03 12.87
CA ILE A 54 -5.82 -6.68 12.40
C ILE A 54 -5.59 -5.17 12.48
N VAL A 55 -4.33 -4.79 12.60
CA VAL A 55 -3.89 -3.40 12.51
C VAL A 55 -3.18 -3.20 11.18
N VAL A 56 -3.54 -2.14 10.46
CA VAL A 56 -2.92 -1.76 9.19
C VAL A 56 -2.27 -0.40 9.37
N GLY A 57 -0.95 -0.42 9.40
CA GLY A 57 -0.11 0.75 9.41
C GLY A 57 0.11 1.30 8.01
N VAL A 58 0.01 2.62 7.89
CA VAL A 58 0.44 3.36 6.70
C VAL A 58 1.37 4.49 7.12
N ARG A 59 2.16 4.98 6.19
CA ARG A 59 3.07 6.10 6.43
C ARG A 59 2.34 7.42 6.63
N LEU A 60 2.97 8.33 7.36
CA LEU A 60 2.48 9.70 7.55
C LEU A 60 3.06 10.64 6.46
N ASP A 61 2.68 10.46 5.20
CA ASP A 61 3.12 11.32 4.11
C ASP A 61 1.97 11.74 3.18
N ALA A 62 2.06 12.96 2.67
CA ALA A 62 1.10 13.48 1.70
C ALA A 62 1.26 12.78 0.35
N GLY A 63 0.15 12.51 -0.33
CA GLY A 63 0.15 11.86 -1.63
C GLY A 63 0.55 10.38 -1.59
N ASN A 64 0.48 9.73 -0.42
CA ASN A 64 0.70 8.29 -0.33
C ASN A 64 -0.59 7.55 -0.78
N PRO A 65 -0.49 6.61 -1.73
CA PRO A 65 -1.65 5.85 -2.17
C PRO A 65 -2.19 4.91 -1.07
N GLU A 66 -1.36 4.54 -0.09
CA GLU A 66 -1.71 3.65 1.01
C GLU A 66 -2.75 4.28 1.96
N SER A 67 -2.88 5.60 1.97
CA SER A 67 -3.85 6.35 2.78
C SER A 67 -5.28 6.03 2.38
N ALA A 68 -5.48 5.50 1.17
CA ALA A 68 -6.75 4.93 0.74
C ALA A 68 -7.26 3.84 1.70
N MET A 69 -6.38 3.17 2.46
CA MET A 69 -6.79 2.20 3.49
C MET A 69 -7.76 2.82 4.51
N PHE A 70 -7.56 4.09 4.90
CA PHE A 70 -8.51 4.78 5.79
C PHE A 70 -9.90 4.88 5.19
N THR A 71 -10.00 5.10 3.88
CA THR A 71 -11.29 5.19 3.19
C THR A 71 -11.95 3.82 3.05
N TYR A 72 -11.20 2.81 2.58
CA TYR A 72 -11.74 1.47 2.34
C TYR A 72 -12.18 0.77 3.63
N PHE A 73 -11.42 0.96 4.72
CA PHE A 73 -11.72 0.34 6.00
C PHE A 73 -12.47 1.26 6.97
N ASN A 74 -13.03 2.38 6.48
CA ASN A 74 -13.84 3.25 7.30
C ASN A 74 -15.06 2.49 7.84
N GLY A 75 -15.18 2.42 9.17
CA GLY A 75 -16.25 1.66 9.83
C GLY A 75 -16.05 0.13 9.85
N SER A 76 -14.90 -0.38 9.41
CA SER A 76 -14.57 -1.80 9.57
C SER A 76 -14.46 -2.17 11.05
N LYS A 77 -14.99 -3.34 11.43
CA LYS A 77 -14.87 -3.89 12.79
C LYS A 77 -13.61 -4.74 12.97
N ASN A 78 -13.03 -5.21 11.87
CA ASN A 78 -11.92 -6.16 11.87
C ASN A 78 -10.60 -5.54 11.41
N VAL A 79 -10.63 -4.35 10.80
CA VAL A 79 -9.42 -3.68 10.31
C VAL A 79 -9.33 -2.29 10.95
N MET A 80 -8.30 -2.09 11.77
CA MET A 80 -7.97 -0.78 12.32
C MET A 80 -6.82 -0.18 11.51
N VAL A 81 -7.09 0.90 10.79
CA VAL A 81 -6.05 1.62 10.03
C VAL A 81 -5.47 2.74 10.90
N THR A 82 -4.14 2.86 10.90
CA THR A 82 -3.44 3.90 11.66
C THR A 82 -2.16 4.34 10.95
N TYR A 83 -1.63 5.48 11.35
CA TYR A 83 -0.30 5.91 10.95
C TYR A 83 0.75 5.17 11.77
N LEU A 84 1.69 4.50 11.10
CA LEU A 84 2.90 3.94 11.70
C LEU A 84 4.10 4.69 11.12
N ASP A 85 4.59 5.68 11.85
CA ASP A 85 5.73 6.49 11.41
C ASP A 85 6.61 6.87 12.61
N PRO A 86 7.94 6.73 12.54
CA PRO A 86 8.83 7.07 13.65
C PRO A 86 8.67 8.48 14.22
N ARG A 87 8.19 9.44 13.41
CA ARG A 87 7.97 10.83 13.84
C ARG A 87 6.86 10.98 14.89
N ILE A 88 5.94 10.03 14.96
CA ILE A 88 4.80 10.05 15.90
C ILE A 88 4.83 8.88 16.90
N LEU A 89 5.71 7.90 16.68
CA LEU A 89 5.92 6.80 17.62
C LEU A 89 6.76 7.26 18.80
N ASN A 90 6.55 6.63 19.96
CA ASN A 90 7.41 6.83 21.12
C ASN A 90 8.87 6.45 20.75
N PRO A 91 9.85 7.36 20.91
CA PRO A 91 11.26 7.08 20.59
C PRO A 91 11.83 5.85 21.32
N ASP A 92 11.30 5.51 22.50
CA ASP A 92 11.71 4.30 23.22
C ASP A 92 11.31 3.01 22.50
N LEU A 93 10.18 3.01 21.76
CA LEU A 93 9.79 1.88 20.92
C LEU A 93 10.85 1.59 19.84
N LEU A 94 11.49 2.64 19.34
CA LEU A 94 12.55 2.54 18.34
C LEU A 94 13.86 2.01 18.92
N LYS A 95 13.98 1.77 20.23
CA LYS A 95 15.17 1.14 20.83
C LYS A 95 15.07 -0.38 20.90
N PHE A 96 13.86 -0.95 20.86
CA PHE A 96 13.67 -2.40 20.90
C PHE A 96 14.18 -3.07 19.63
N ALA A 97 14.60 -4.33 19.75
CA ALA A 97 15.00 -5.17 18.62
C ALA A 97 13.79 -5.64 17.80
N CYS A 98 12.67 -5.88 18.47
CA CYS A 98 11.41 -6.34 17.88
C CYS A 98 10.21 -5.70 18.60
N LEU A 99 9.02 -5.80 18.01
CA LEU A 99 7.77 -5.31 18.59
C LEU A 99 6.81 -6.49 18.79
N PRO A 100 6.61 -6.99 20.02
CA PRO A 100 5.60 -8.01 20.26
C PRO A 100 4.21 -7.40 20.11
N SER A 101 3.30 -8.15 19.50
CA SER A 101 1.90 -7.76 19.37
C SER A 101 0.98 -8.97 19.50
N ASN A 102 -0.09 -8.82 20.27
CA ASN A 102 -1.15 -9.83 20.41
C ASN A 102 -2.16 -9.77 19.27
N VAL A 103 -2.08 -8.75 18.42
CA VAL A 103 -2.87 -8.59 17.20
C VAL A 103 -1.96 -8.58 15.97
N PRO A 104 -2.34 -9.22 14.86
CA PRO A 104 -1.57 -9.10 13.62
C PRO A 104 -1.45 -7.64 13.19
N VAL A 105 -0.22 -7.20 12.93
CA VAL A 105 0.08 -5.85 12.44
C VAL A 105 0.71 -5.96 11.07
N TYR A 106 0.06 -5.31 10.11
CA TYR A 106 0.53 -5.19 8.74
C TYR A 106 0.93 -3.75 8.44
N PHE A 107 1.91 -3.56 7.59
CA PHE A 107 2.34 -2.26 7.09
C PHE A 107 2.21 -2.24 5.58
N VAL A 108 1.45 -1.28 5.04
CA VAL A 108 1.29 -1.09 3.59
C VAL A 108 2.27 -0.02 3.14
N ALA A 109 3.08 -0.33 2.13
CA ALA A 109 4.13 0.54 1.63
C ALA A 109 4.27 0.49 0.11
N ARG A 110 4.44 1.64 -0.50
CA ARG A 110 4.88 1.85 -1.88
C ARG A 110 6.36 1.54 -2.01
N ASP A 111 6.72 0.73 -3.00
CA ASP A 111 8.09 0.28 -3.28
C ASP A 111 8.86 -0.21 -2.03
N GLY A 112 8.15 -0.78 -1.05
CA GLY A 112 8.76 -1.29 0.19
C GLY A 112 9.34 -0.21 1.11
N ILE A 113 8.98 1.07 0.95
CA ILE A 113 9.57 2.13 1.76
C ILE A 113 8.87 2.20 3.13
N LEU A 114 9.56 1.77 4.18
CA LEU A 114 9.03 1.66 5.56
C LEU A 114 9.38 2.84 6.48
N ASN A 115 9.99 3.90 5.95
CA ASN A 115 10.40 5.10 6.70
C ASN A 115 11.23 4.80 7.98
N GLY A 116 12.12 3.81 7.94
CA GLY A 116 13.01 3.49 9.08
C GLY A 116 12.43 2.46 10.07
N LEU A 117 11.29 1.86 9.75
CA LEU A 117 10.72 0.74 10.50
C LEU A 117 11.17 -0.64 9.97
N ASP A 118 12.14 -0.67 9.06
CA ASP A 118 12.66 -1.85 8.36
C ASP A 118 13.17 -2.95 9.30
N LYS A 119 13.62 -2.56 10.49
CA LYS A 119 14.05 -3.53 11.51
C LYS A 119 12.89 -4.34 12.09
N PHE A 120 11.68 -3.78 12.13
CA PHE A 120 10.51 -4.41 12.75
C PHE A 120 9.66 -5.20 11.76
N PHE A 121 9.73 -4.86 10.48
CA PHE A 121 8.83 -5.41 9.46
C PHE A 121 9.59 -6.21 8.40
N GLN A 122 8.92 -7.22 7.85
CA GLN A 122 9.41 -8.01 6.72
C GLN A 122 8.32 -8.11 5.65
N GLU A 123 8.73 -8.11 4.38
CA GLU A 123 7.79 -8.20 3.26
C GLU A 123 7.07 -9.55 3.29
N GLU A 124 5.74 -9.51 3.23
CA GLU A 124 4.89 -10.69 3.15
C GLU A 124 4.30 -10.85 1.74
N LYS A 125 3.91 -9.73 1.13
CA LYS A 125 3.30 -9.74 -0.19
C LYS A 125 3.67 -8.52 -1.01
N ARG A 126 3.80 -8.73 -2.32
CA ARG A 126 4.03 -7.69 -3.32
C ARG A 126 2.92 -7.71 -4.37
N LEU A 127 2.41 -6.53 -4.71
CA LEU A 127 1.36 -6.30 -5.70
C LEU A 127 1.89 -5.32 -6.74
N GLY A 128 2.35 -5.86 -7.86
CA GLY A 128 2.89 -5.07 -8.97
C GLY A 128 1.81 -4.23 -9.63
N LYS A 129 2.14 -2.98 -9.93
CA LYS A 129 1.31 -2.13 -10.78
C LYS A 129 1.52 -2.53 -12.24
N PRO A 130 0.64 -2.09 -13.16
CA PRO A 130 0.87 -2.32 -14.58
C PRO A 130 2.29 -1.88 -14.97
N GLU A 131 2.91 -2.64 -15.87
CA GLU A 131 4.29 -2.41 -16.36
C GLU A 131 5.41 -2.74 -15.36
N GLY A 132 5.07 -3.05 -14.10
CA GLY A 132 5.96 -3.70 -13.14
C GLY A 132 7.06 -2.83 -12.54
N GLU A 133 7.15 -1.55 -12.90
CA GLU A 133 8.15 -0.62 -12.34
C GLU A 133 7.89 -0.31 -10.86
N HIS A 134 6.62 -0.12 -10.49
CA HIS A 134 6.19 0.24 -9.14
C HIS A 134 5.28 -0.81 -8.54
N TYR A 135 5.24 -0.90 -7.21
CA TYR A 135 4.39 -1.85 -6.51
C TYR A 135 3.89 -1.34 -5.16
N ILE A 136 2.77 -1.92 -4.72
CA ILE A 136 2.35 -1.88 -3.32
C ILE A 136 2.86 -3.15 -2.64
N SER A 137 3.46 -3.00 -1.46
CA SER A 137 3.95 -4.10 -0.64
C SER A 137 3.26 -4.09 0.71
N ILE A 138 3.06 -5.28 1.24
CA ILE A 138 2.43 -5.53 2.53
C ILE A 138 3.47 -6.27 3.36
N HIS A 139 3.76 -5.71 4.53
CA HIS A 139 4.78 -6.21 5.43
C HIS A 139 4.14 -6.62 6.75
N THR A 140 4.71 -7.61 7.41
CA THR A 140 4.27 -8.10 8.73
C THR A 140 5.38 -7.91 9.76
N LEU A 141 5.01 -7.90 11.04
CA LEU A 141 6.01 -7.83 12.10
C LEU A 141 6.91 -9.07 12.06
N LYS A 142 8.22 -8.84 12.22
CA LYS A 142 9.19 -9.90 12.47
C LYS A 142 8.90 -10.54 13.81
N LYS A 143 9.11 -11.85 13.90
CA LYS A 143 9.00 -12.57 15.17
C LYS A 143 10.08 -12.07 16.13
N CYS A 144 9.69 -11.89 17.38
CA CYS A 144 10.64 -11.73 18.48
C CYS A 144 11.20 -13.10 18.82
N ASP A 145 12.53 -13.23 18.82
CA ASP A 145 13.24 -14.40 19.34
C ASP A 145 13.32 -14.35 20.88
#